data_AF-A0A5N9HDH5-F1
#
_entry.id   AF-A0A5N9HDH5-F1
#
_cell.length_a   1.000
_cell.length_b   1.000
_cell.length_c   1.000
_cell.angle_alpha   90.00
_cell.angle_beta   90.00
_cell.angle_gamma   90.00
#
_symmetry.space_group_name_H-M   'P 1'
#
loop_
_entity.id
_entity.type
_entity.pdbx_description
1 polymer ?
#
loop_
_entity_poly.entity_id
_entity_poly.type
_entity_poly.pdbx_seq_one_letter_code
_entity_poly.pdbx_strand_id
1 'polypeptide(L)'
;LKFDIWYDIERGWDYAYVEVSKDDGQTWDILRMSRSTKYNPTGNSYGHGYTGSSGVWVDEFVDLTSYVGGEVLIRFEYVTDDAAHLDGVVIDNIAIPELGFLDDVESYTVWEAQGFTRIGEFLPQQYAVQLMEIFEDDTFRVTPMELDANNAGGLVITGIGSVVKKAALVVSPITEGTRHPTNFDLEIILPGPTGP
;
A
#
# COMPACT_ATOMS: atom_id res chain seq x y z
N LEU A 1 13.86 -8.94 -20.97
CA LEU A 1 12.76 -8.67 -20.01
C LEU A 1 12.55 -7.18 -19.91
N LYS A 2 11.29 -6.73 -19.96
CA LYS A 2 10.85 -5.36 -19.71
C LYS A 2 9.78 -5.37 -18.64
N PHE A 3 9.70 -4.33 -17.84
CA PHE A 3 8.65 -4.10 -16.85
C PHE A 3 8.72 -2.66 -16.38
N ASP A 4 7.63 -2.18 -15.78
CA ASP A 4 7.60 -0.92 -15.07
C ASP A 4 7.78 -1.18 -13.59
N ILE A 5 8.48 -0.27 -12.91
CA ILE A 5 8.68 -0.35 -11.47
C ILE A 5 8.55 1.03 -10.84
N TRP A 6 7.91 1.06 -9.67
CA TRP A 6 7.97 2.16 -8.72
C TRP A 6 8.51 1.62 -7.40
N TYR A 7 9.41 2.37 -6.77
CA TYR A 7 9.92 1.97 -5.46
C TYR A 7 10.25 3.19 -4.59
N ASP A 8 9.96 3.05 -3.30
CA ASP A 8 10.43 3.92 -2.24
C ASP A 8 10.81 3.03 -1.05
N ILE A 9 12.11 2.73 -0.92
CA ILE A 9 12.68 1.77 0.01
C ILE A 9 13.93 2.35 0.69
N GLU A 10 14.30 1.86 1.87
CA GLU A 10 15.37 2.47 2.64
C GLU A 10 16.73 2.40 1.91
N ARG A 11 17.27 3.56 1.55
CA ARG A 11 18.47 3.65 0.73
C ARG A 11 19.69 3.06 1.44
N GLY A 12 20.25 2.02 0.84
CA GLY A 12 21.46 1.35 1.33
C GLY A 12 21.20 0.29 2.40
N TRP A 13 19.94 0.01 2.73
CA TRP A 13 19.54 -0.98 3.73
C TRP A 13 18.63 -2.03 3.10
N ASP A 14 17.60 -1.54 2.41
CA ASP A 14 16.62 -2.33 1.68
C ASP A 14 16.98 -2.44 0.20
N TYR A 15 16.67 -3.60 -0.39
CA TYR A 15 16.98 -3.87 -1.78
C TYR A 15 15.91 -4.68 -2.49
N ALA A 16 15.66 -4.33 -3.75
CA ALA A 16 14.87 -5.13 -4.66
C ALA A 16 15.70 -5.64 -5.84
N TYR A 17 15.45 -6.88 -6.24
CA TYR A 17 16.23 -7.65 -7.20
C TYR A 17 15.35 -8.22 -8.30
N VAL A 18 15.97 -8.40 -9.47
CA VAL A 18 15.45 -9.28 -10.52
C VAL A 18 16.43 -10.44 -10.63
N GLU A 19 15.92 -11.65 -10.58
CA GLU A 19 16.73 -12.85 -10.53
C GLU A 19 16.25 -13.89 -11.53
N VAL A 20 17.15 -14.80 -11.88
CA VAL A 20 16.85 -15.90 -12.79
C VAL A 20 17.42 -17.21 -12.29
N SER A 21 16.63 -18.27 -12.41
CA SER A 21 17.03 -19.63 -12.09
C SER A 21 16.99 -20.50 -13.34
N LYS A 22 18.00 -21.38 -13.49
CA LYS A 22 18.10 -22.39 -14.56
C LYS A 22 17.88 -23.81 -14.03
N ASP A 23 17.61 -23.96 -12.74
CA ASP A 23 17.60 -25.25 -12.03
C ASP A 23 16.37 -25.39 -11.14
N ASP A 24 15.22 -24.92 -11.64
CA ASP A 24 13.91 -25.03 -11.00
C ASP A 24 13.86 -24.36 -9.61
N GLY A 25 14.52 -23.22 -9.49
CA GLY A 25 14.51 -22.38 -8.29
C GLY A 25 15.48 -22.81 -7.19
N GLN A 26 16.36 -23.79 -7.45
CA GLN A 26 17.39 -24.20 -6.47
C GLN A 26 18.48 -23.14 -6.29
N THR A 27 18.88 -22.47 -7.38
CA THR A 27 19.82 -21.35 -7.36
C THR A 27 19.31 -20.18 -8.19
N TRP A 28 19.69 -18.97 -7.78
CA TRP A 28 19.24 -17.71 -8.37
C TRP A 28 20.43 -16.82 -8.68
N ASP A 29 20.55 -16.40 -9.94
CA ASP A 29 21.52 -15.40 -10.39
C ASP A 29 20.85 -14.01 -10.34
N ILE A 30 21.42 -13.08 -9.58
CA ILE A 30 20.96 -11.68 -9.57
C ILE A 30 21.34 -11.00 -10.89
N LEU A 31 20.34 -10.51 -11.60
CA LEU A 31 20.52 -9.83 -12.87
C LEU A 31 20.87 -8.36 -12.67
N ARG A 32 21.60 -7.78 -13.63
CA ARG A 32 21.85 -6.34 -13.65
C ARG A 32 20.72 -5.64 -14.38
N MET A 33 19.97 -4.82 -13.66
CA MET A 33 18.97 -3.92 -14.24
C MET A 33 19.57 -2.55 -14.55
N SER A 34 18.88 -1.77 -15.39
CA SER A 34 19.42 -0.51 -15.93
C SER A 34 19.68 0.55 -14.85
N ARG A 35 18.82 0.64 -13.82
CA ARG A 35 18.98 1.54 -12.67
C ARG A 35 19.49 0.87 -11.40
N SER A 36 19.81 -0.42 -11.45
CA SER A 36 20.39 -1.14 -10.31
C SER A 36 21.79 -0.62 -9.94
N THR A 37 22.16 -0.76 -8.67
CA THR A 37 23.45 -0.31 -8.15
C THR A 37 24.13 -1.38 -7.29
N LYS A 38 25.47 -1.29 -7.18
CA LYS A 38 26.26 -2.05 -6.18
C LYS A 38 26.44 -1.26 -4.88
N TYR A 39 25.74 -0.14 -4.70
CA TYR A 39 25.83 0.66 -3.49
C TYR A 39 25.41 -0.20 -2.29
N ASN A 40 26.36 -0.52 -1.42
CA ASN A 40 26.17 -1.41 -0.28
C ASN A 40 26.97 -0.89 0.93
N PRO A 41 26.60 0.25 1.52
CA PRO A 41 27.33 0.84 2.64
C PRO A 41 27.20 0.03 3.94
N THR A 42 26.16 -0.79 4.06
CA THR A 42 25.77 -1.53 5.27
C THR A 42 26.20 -3.00 5.23
N GLY A 43 26.43 -3.54 4.03
CA GLY A 43 26.68 -4.96 3.81
C GLY A 43 25.41 -5.76 3.51
N ASN A 44 24.22 -5.14 3.51
CA ASN A 44 22.95 -5.84 3.32
C ASN A 44 22.68 -6.27 1.86
N SER A 45 23.31 -5.64 0.87
CA SER A 45 23.04 -6.01 -0.53
C SER A 45 23.67 -7.34 -0.94
N TYR A 46 22.89 -8.18 -1.61
CA TYR A 46 23.34 -9.43 -2.25
C TYR A 46 23.96 -9.22 -3.63
N GLY A 47 23.81 -8.04 -4.24
CA GLY A 47 24.30 -7.80 -5.59
C GLY A 47 23.85 -6.47 -6.20
N HIS A 48 23.55 -6.51 -7.50
CA HIS A 48 22.94 -5.39 -8.21
C HIS A 48 21.46 -5.28 -7.81
N GLY A 49 21.09 -4.27 -7.03
CA GLY A 49 19.73 -4.06 -6.57
C GLY A 49 19.23 -2.63 -6.78
N TYR A 50 17.91 -2.45 -6.77
CA TYR A 50 17.29 -1.15 -6.54
C TYR A 50 17.37 -0.82 -5.05
N THR A 51 17.58 0.45 -4.71
CA THR A 51 17.55 0.95 -3.34
C THR A 51 17.30 2.46 -3.36
N GLY A 52 16.68 3.01 -2.31
CA GLY A 52 16.22 4.39 -2.27
C GLY A 52 14.88 4.57 -2.96
N SER A 53 14.73 5.66 -3.72
CA SER A 53 13.45 6.04 -4.33
C SER A 53 13.58 6.23 -5.83
N SER A 54 12.61 5.74 -6.61
CA SER A 54 12.48 6.06 -8.03
C SER A 54 11.80 7.42 -8.24
N GLY A 55 10.99 7.86 -7.28
CA GLY A 55 10.19 9.10 -7.31
C GLY A 55 9.03 9.10 -8.32
N VAL A 56 9.14 8.34 -9.40
CA VAL A 56 8.14 8.12 -10.44
C VAL A 56 8.20 6.66 -10.90
N TRP A 57 7.17 6.21 -11.61
CA TRP A 57 7.24 4.96 -12.37
C TRP A 57 8.36 5.05 -13.41
N VAL A 58 9.14 3.99 -13.53
CA VAL A 58 10.24 3.91 -14.50
C VAL A 58 10.18 2.61 -15.28
N ASP A 59 10.38 2.73 -16.60
CA ASP A 59 10.56 1.57 -17.46
C ASP A 59 11.93 0.95 -17.21
N GLU A 60 11.96 -0.36 -17.02
CA GLU A 60 13.18 -1.15 -16.83
C GLU A 60 13.41 -2.16 -17.94
N PHE A 61 14.68 -2.45 -18.15
CA PHE A 61 15.14 -3.43 -19.10
C PHE A 61 16.22 -4.30 -18.47
N VAL A 62 16.07 -5.60 -18.66
CA VAL A 62 17.04 -6.62 -18.23
C VAL A 62 17.35 -7.53 -19.42
N ASP A 63 18.64 -7.62 -19.74
CA ASP A 63 19.15 -8.47 -20.81
C ASP A 63 19.12 -9.94 -20.37
N LEU A 64 18.39 -10.77 -21.13
CA LEU A 64 18.29 -12.21 -20.91
C LEU A 64 19.06 -13.03 -21.97
N THR A 65 19.90 -12.39 -22.79
CA THR A 65 20.60 -13.04 -23.91
C THR A 65 21.37 -14.30 -23.49
N SER A 66 21.98 -14.29 -22.31
CA SER A 66 22.73 -15.44 -21.78
C SER A 66 21.87 -16.68 -21.44
N TYR A 67 20.55 -16.54 -21.45
CA TYR A 67 19.59 -17.59 -21.08
C TYR A 67 18.78 -18.11 -22.28
N VAL A 68 19.06 -17.61 -23.49
CA VAL A 68 18.38 -18.04 -24.72
C VAL A 68 18.61 -19.54 -24.98
N GLY A 69 17.54 -20.23 -25.37
CA GLY A 69 17.57 -21.66 -25.74
C GLY A 69 17.37 -22.62 -24.57
N GLY A 70 17.17 -22.12 -23.35
CA GLY A 70 16.76 -22.91 -22.19
C GLY A 70 15.46 -22.39 -21.56
N GLU A 71 14.90 -23.18 -20.66
CA GLU A 71 13.82 -22.74 -19.76
C GLU A 71 14.44 -22.14 -18.50
N VAL A 72 13.86 -21.04 -18.03
CA VAL A 72 14.30 -20.35 -16.82
C VAL A 72 13.10 -19.87 -16.01
N LEU A 73 13.28 -19.77 -14.70
CA LEU A 73 12.36 -19.03 -13.83
C LEU A 73 12.90 -17.61 -13.67
N ILE A 74 12.00 -16.63 -13.62
CA ILE A 74 12.30 -15.23 -13.30
C ILE A 74 11.62 -14.90 -11.98
N ARG A 75 12.32 -14.19 -11.10
CA ARG A 75 11.82 -13.76 -9.81
C ARG A 75 12.08 -12.28 -9.58
N PHE A 76 11.11 -11.63 -8.98
CA PHE A 76 11.29 -10.33 -8.34
C PHE A 76 11.36 -10.57 -6.83
N GLU A 77 12.38 -10.05 -6.18
CA GLU A 77 12.61 -10.24 -4.74
C GLU A 77 12.79 -8.88 -4.08
N TYR A 78 12.14 -8.66 -2.95
CA TYR A 78 12.30 -7.47 -2.12
C TYR A 78 12.69 -7.90 -0.72
N VAL A 79 13.84 -7.40 -0.25
CA VAL A 79 14.45 -7.76 1.03
C VAL A 79 14.63 -6.50 1.86
N THR A 80 14.13 -6.54 3.10
CA THR A 80 14.24 -5.45 4.08
C THR A 80 15.11 -5.84 5.25
N ASP A 81 15.62 -4.84 5.97
CA ASP A 81 16.18 -5.05 7.30
C ASP A 81 15.08 -5.04 8.39
N ASP A 82 15.46 -5.00 9.67
CA ASP A 82 14.55 -5.03 10.83
C ASP A 82 14.22 -3.64 11.40
N ALA A 83 14.62 -2.56 10.73
CA ALA A 83 14.61 -1.21 11.31
C ALA A 83 13.49 -0.32 10.77
N ALA A 84 13.58 0.13 9.52
CA ALA A 84 12.64 1.08 8.94
C ALA A 84 12.02 0.55 7.64
N HIS A 85 10.75 0.88 7.43
CA HIS A 85 10.03 0.48 6.23
C HIS A 85 9.37 1.71 5.61
N LEU A 86 9.71 1.96 4.35
CA LEU A 86 9.05 2.92 3.47
C LEU A 86 7.92 2.22 2.70
N ASP A 87 7.41 2.84 1.63
CA ASP A 87 6.20 2.38 0.93
C ASP A 87 6.41 1.09 0.12
N GLY A 88 7.66 0.70 -0.14
CA GLY A 88 7.99 -0.60 -0.74
C GLY A 88 8.20 -0.53 -2.25
N VAL A 89 7.81 -1.61 -2.93
CA VAL A 89 8.05 -1.82 -4.38
C VAL A 89 6.78 -2.27 -5.07
N VAL A 90 6.49 -1.67 -6.22
CA VAL A 90 5.36 -2.03 -7.09
C VAL A 90 5.90 -2.27 -8.51
N ILE A 91 5.40 -3.31 -9.16
CA ILE A 91 5.86 -3.77 -10.48
C ILE A 91 4.63 -3.94 -11.37
N ASP A 92 4.75 -3.55 -12.63
CA ASP A 92 3.68 -3.59 -13.61
C ASP A 92 4.23 -3.87 -15.03
N ASN A 93 3.35 -4.14 -16.00
CA ASN A 93 3.64 -4.25 -17.44
C ASN A 93 4.81 -5.18 -17.78
N ILE A 94 4.83 -6.37 -17.19
CA ILE A 94 5.91 -7.34 -17.33
C ILE A 94 5.86 -7.99 -18.71
N ALA A 95 6.91 -7.84 -19.50
CA ALA A 95 6.95 -8.29 -20.88
C ALA A 95 8.27 -8.99 -21.25
N ILE A 96 8.14 -10.01 -22.11
CA ILE A 96 9.25 -10.62 -22.85
C ILE A 96 8.87 -10.57 -24.33
N PRO A 97 9.14 -9.44 -25.02
CA PRO A 97 8.68 -9.22 -26.40
C PRO A 97 9.13 -10.30 -27.38
N GLU A 98 10.34 -10.85 -27.17
CA GLU A 98 10.91 -11.92 -28.00
C GLU A 98 10.10 -13.22 -27.94
N LEU A 99 9.33 -13.42 -26.87
CA LEU A 99 8.40 -14.54 -26.69
C LEU A 99 6.94 -14.14 -26.96
N GLY A 100 6.67 -12.85 -27.25
CA GLY A 100 5.31 -12.31 -27.33
C GLY A 100 4.57 -12.35 -25.98
N PHE A 101 5.30 -12.45 -24.86
CA PHE A 101 4.73 -12.46 -23.53
C PHE A 101 4.51 -11.03 -23.03
N LEU A 102 3.32 -10.78 -22.48
CA LEU A 102 2.94 -9.57 -21.78
C LEU A 102 1.97 -9.96 -20.65
N ASP A 103 2.21 -9.38 -19.48
CA ASP A 103 1.35 -9.47 -18.31
C ASP A 103 1.28 -8.09 -17.66
N ASP A 104 0.11 -7.47 -17.72
CA ASP A 104 -0.21 -6.18 -17.09
C ASP A 104 -0.67 -6.34 -15.63
N VAL A 105 -0.57 -7.56 -15.08
CA VAL A 105 -0.94 -7.91 -13.70
C VAL A 105 -2.39 -7.57 -13.31
N GLU A 106 -3.27 -7.28 -14.28
CA GLU A 106 -4.68 -6.91 -14.03
C GLU A 106 -5.65 -8.10 -13.99
N SER A 107 -5.17 -9.32 -14.19
CA SER A 107 -5.97 -10.53 -14.07
C SER A 107 -5.26 -11.56 -13.19
N TYR A 108 -5.79 -12.79 -13.09
CA TYR A 108 -5.04 -13.87 -12.45
C TYR A 108 -3.98 -14.38 -13.43
N THR A 109 -2.73 -14.46 -12.97
CA THR A 109 -1.55 -14.58 -13.83
C THR A 109 -0.76 -15.86 -13.60
N VAL A 110 0.35 -15.99 -14.33
CA VAL A 110 1.34 -17.07 -14.24
C VAL A 110 2.31 -16.93 -13.07
N TRP A 111 2.21 -15.85 -12.27
CA TRP A 111 3.13 -15.57 -11.19
C TRP A 111 2.74 -16.29 -9.91
N GLU A 112 3.72 -16.94 -9.27
CA GLU A 112 3.57 -17.41 -7.90
C GLU A 112 3.98 -16.29 -6.94
N ALA A 113 2.98 -15.69 -6.28
CA ALA A 113 3.23 -14.63 -5.31
C ALA A 113 3.59 -15.22 -3.94
N GLN A 114 4.80 -14.92 -3.47
CA GLN A 114 5.29 -15.25 -2.13
C GLN A 114 5.62 -13.93 -1.41
N GLY A 115 4.65 -13.33 -0.74
CA GLY A 115 4.78 -12.06 -0.03
C GLY A 115 4.30 -10.84 -0.84
N PHE A 116 4.51 -10.81 -2.16
CA PHE A 116 3.85 -9.82 -3.01
C PHE A 116 2.33 -10.02 -2.99
N THR A 117 1.58 -8.92 -3.03
CA THR A 117 0.14 -8.94 -3.27
C THR A 117 -0.16 -8.08 -4.47
N ARG A 118 -1.15 -8.50 -5.26
CA ARG A 118 -1.71 -7.63 -6.28
C ARG A 118 -2.45 -6.49 -5.58
N ILE A 119 -2.19 -5.26 -6.03
CA ILE A 119 -2.87 -4.06 -5.55
C ILE A 119 -3.86 -3.67 -6.64
N GLY A 120 -5.16 -3.67 -6.33
CA GLY A 120 -6.20 -3.15 -7.24
C GLY A 120 -6.40 -1.64 -7.06
N GLU A 121 -7.23 -1.05 -7.92
CA GLU A 121 -7.32 0.42 -8.06
C GLU A 121 -7.69 1.21 -6.79
N PHE A 122 -8.30 0.62 -5.75
CA PHE A 122 -8.65 1.35 -4.52
C PHE A 122 -8.61 0.46 -3.27
N LEU A 123 -7.86 0.89 -2.26
CA LEU A 123 -8.15 0.50 -0.88
C LEU A 123 -9.30 1.40 -0.40
N PRO A 124 -10.51 0.86 -0.12
CA PRO A 124 -11.59 1.69 0.39
C PRO A 124 -11.19 2.30 1.73
N GLN A 125 -11.21 3.62 1.81
CA GLN A 125 -11.07 4.30 3.09
C GLN A 125 -12.26 3.93 3.97
N GLN A 126 -11.99 3.46 5.18
CA GLN A 126 -12.99 3.13 6.20
C GLN A 126 -12.78 4.03 7.41
N TYR A 127 -13.88 4.31 8.11
CA TYR A 127 -13.86 5.10 9.33
C TYR A 127 -14.55 4.38 10.47
N ALA A 128 -13.97 4.49 11.67
CA ALA A 128 -14.72 4.35 12.90
C ALA A 128 -15.16 5.74 13.36
N VAL A 129 -16.47 5.94 13.53
CA VAL A 129 -17.03 7.20 14.03
C VAL A 129 -17.72 6.93 15.36
N GLN A 130 -17.35 7.67 16.39
CA GLN A 130 -17.88 7.52 17.74
C GLN A 130 -18.35 8.87 18.27
N LEU A 131 -19.57 8.91 18.79
CA LEU A 131 -20.10 10.04 19.53
C LEU A 131 -19.89 9.83 21.02
N MET A 132 -19.19 10.75 21.67
CA MET A 132 -19.09 10.84 23.13
C MET A 132 -20.00 11.96 23.64
N GLU A 133 -21.02 11.59 24.39
CA GLU A 133 -21.88 12.53 25.13
C GLU A 133 -21.41 12.61 26.57
N ILE A 134 -21.19 13.83 27.05
CA ILE A 134 -20.82 14.14 28.44
C ILE A 134 -22.04 14.79 29.08
N PHE A 135 -22.51 14.20 30.17
CA PHE A 135 -23.70 14.64 30.90
C PHE A 135 -23.34 15.70 31.95
N GLU A 136 -24.35 16.34 32.54
CA GLU A 136 -24.17 17.38 33.57
C GLU A 136 -23.48 16.87 34.84
N ASP A 137 -23.60 15.58 35.16
CA ASP A 137 -22.94 14.93 36.30
C ASP A 137 -21.52 14.44 35.98
N ASP A 138 -20.95 14.88 34.85
CA ASP A 138 -19.64 14.51 34.31
C ASP A 138 -19.50 13.00 33.97
N THR A 139 -20.59 12.23 33.98
CA THR A 139 -20.60 10.89 33.36
C THR A 139 -20.63 11.00 31.84
N PHE A 140 -20.33 9.91 31.15
CA PHE A 140 -20.32 9.89 29.68
C PHE A 140 -20.90 8.62 29.08
N ARG A 141 -21.38 8.75 27.84
CA ARG A 141 -21.80 7.64 26.98
C ARG A 141 -21.04 7.71 25.65
N VAL A 142 -20.55 6.57 25.18
CA VAL A 142 -19.96 6.43 23.84
C VAL A 142 -20.92 5.62 22.99
N THR A 143 -21.29 6.17 21.83
CA THR A 143 -22.17 5.52 20.87
C THR A 143 -21.46 5.44 19.52
N PRO A 144 -21.22 4.25 18.95
CA PRO A 144 -20.72 4.13 17.58
C PRO A 144 -21.78 4.64 16.59
N MET A 145 -21.33 5.31 15.54
CA MET A 145 -22.15 5.67 14.39
C MET A 145 -21.97 4.59 13.32
N GLU A 146 -23.06 3.92 12.96
CA GLU A 146 -23.07 3.03 11.80
C GLU A 146 -22.90 3.87 10.53
N LEU A 147 -21.99 3.43 9.65
CA LEU A 147 -21.74 4.06 8.36
C LEU A 147 -22.18 3.12 7.24
N ASP A 148 -22.66 3.69 6.14
CA ASP A 148 -22.97 2.94 4.93
C ASP A 148 -21.72 2.67 4.07
N ALA A 149 -21.94 2.03 2.91
CA ALA A 149 -20.86 1.70 1.96
C ALA A 149 -20.12 2.92 1.39
N ASN A 150 -20.65 4.13 1.56
CA ASN A 150 -20.04 5.40 1.14
C ASN A 150 -19.43 6.17 2.33
N ASN A 151 -19.31 5.56 3.51
CA ASN A 151 -18.94 6.20 4.78
C ASN A 151 -19.89 7.32 5.23
N ALA A 152 -21.16 7.26 4.83
CA ALA A 152 -22.18 8.21 5.29
C ALA A 152 -22.95 7.61 6.49
N GLY A 153 -23.19 8.44 7.51
CA GLY A 153 -23.96 8.06 8.69
C GLY A 153 -24.42 9.28 9.46
N GLY A 154 -25.23 9.05 10.49
CA GLY A 154 -25.77 10.11 11.33
C GLY A 154 -26.20 9.61 12.69
N LEU A 155 -26.14 10.50 13.68
CA LEU A 155 -26.62 10.25 15.04
C LEU A 155 -27.45 11.45 15.50
N VAL A 156 -28.45 11.16 16.34
CA VAL A 156 -29.29 12.19 16.96
C VAL A 156 -28.86 12.37 18.41
N ILE A 157 -28.56 13.60 18.78
CA ILE A 157 -28.28 13.99 20.17
C ILE A 157 -29.53 14.64 20.75
N THR A 158 -30.04 14.08 21.84
CA THR A 158 -31.22 14.62 22.53
C THR A 158 -30.80 15.35 23.82
N GLY A 159 -31.34 16.54 24.04
CA GLY A 159 -31.13 17.28 25.29
C GLY A 159 -29.75 17.95 25.40
N ILE A 160 -29.12 18.32 24.29
CA ILE A 160 -27.90 19.13 24.33
C ILE A 160 -28.17 20.48 25.01
N GLY A 161 -27.30 20.87 25.94
CA GLY A 161 -27.47 22.08 26.77
C GLY A 161 -28.51 21.94 27.91
N SER A 162 -29.03 20.74 28.18
CA SER A 162 -29.93 20.49 29.32
C SER A 162 -29.59 19.20 30.07
N VAL A 163 -29.43 18.10 29.35
CA VAL A 163 -29.03 16.78 29.88
C VAL A 163 -27.61 16.45 29.45
N VAL A 164 -27.30 16.71 28.17
CA VAL A 164 -25.97 16.56 27.59
C VAL A 164 -25.27 17.92 27.64
N LYS A 165 -24.28 18.03 28.52
CA LYS A 165 -23.45 19.22 28.71
C LYS A 165 -22.56 19.49 27.50
N LYS A 166 -22.00 18.42 26.92
CA LYS A 166 -21.09 18.50 25.77
C LYS A 166 -21.17 17.22 24.93
N ALA A 167 -20.99 17.36 23.63
CA ALA A 167 -20.77 16.25 22.72
C ALA A 167 -19.43 16.39 22.01
N ALA A 168 -18.75 15.27 21.77
CA ALA A 168 -17.54 15.19 20.95
C ALA A 168 -17.70 14.06 19.94
N LEU A 169 -17.39 14.35 18.67
CA LEU A 169 -17.32 13.34 17.61
C LEU A 169 -15.86 12.95 17.41
N VAL A 170 -15.56 11.67 17.49
CA VAL A 170 -14.24 11.11 17.18
C VAL A 170 -14.35 10.39 15.84
N VAL A 171 -13.56 10.82 14.87
CA VAL A 171 -13.48 10.24 13.54
C VAL A 171 -12.07 9.66 13.39
N SER A 172 -11.99 8.35 13.19
CA SER A 172 -10.71 7.64 13.04
C SER A 172 -10.65 6.92 11.70
N PRO A 173 -9.67 7.21 10.83
CA PRO A 173 -9.40 6.36 9.68
C PRO A 173 -8.90 5.01 10.17
N ILE A 174 -9.48 3.92 9.66
CA ILE A 174 -9.16 2.55 10.11
C ILE A 174 -8.71 1.62 8.97
N THR A 175 -8.59 2.13 7.74
CA THR A 175 -8.02 1.34 6.64
C THR A 175 -6.56 1.04 6.95
N GLU A 176 -6.23 -0.24 7.07
CA GLU A 176 -4.85 -0.70 7.27
C GLU A 176 -3.97 -0.28 6.08
N GLY A 177 -2.71 0.06 6.37
CA GLY A 177 -1.73 0.39 5.33
C GLY A 177 -1.85 1.80 4.74
N THR A 178 -2.78 2.65 5.20
CA THR A 178 -2.82 4.06 4.77
C THR A 178 -2.16 4.95 5.82
N ARG A 179 -1.24 5.82 5.37
CA ARG A 179 -0.64 6.90 6.18
C ARG A 179 -1.02 8.29 5.68
N HIS A 180 -1.92 8.36 4.69
CA HIS A 180 -2.31 9.61 4.07
C HIS A 180 -3.35 10.34 4.93
N PRO A 181 -3.24 11.68 5.07
CA PRO A 181 -4.31 12.48 5.64
C PRO A 181 -5.60 12.27 4.85
N THR A 182 -6.72 12.17 5.56
CA THR A 182 -8.03 12.01 4.95
C THR A 182 -9.00 13.08 5.42
N ASN A 183 -9.97 13.41 4.59
CA ASN A 183 -10.97 14.44 4.84
C ASN A 183 -12.32 13.82 5.19
N PHE A 184 -13.10 14.55 5.98
CA PHE A 184 -14.50 14.25 6.26
C PHE A 184 -15.31 15.54 6.24
N ASP A 185 -16.58 15.43 5.88
CA ASP A 185 -17.55 16.51 6.01
C ASP A 185 -18.44 16.25 7.23
N LEU A 186 -18.69 17.30 8.03
CA LEU A 186 -19.58 17.25 9.18
C LEU A 186 -20.68 18.29 9.03
N GLU A 187 -21.92 17.83 8.98
CA GLU A 187 -23.10 18.68 9.04
C GLU A 187 -23.78 18.56 10.41
N ILE A 188 -24.03 19.69 11.07
CA ILE A 188 -24.79 19.76 12.32
C ILE A 188 -26.13 20.41 12.03
N ILE A 189 -27.20 19.61 12.09
CA ILE A 189 -28.57 20.07 11.89
C ILE A 189 -29.18 20.34 13.26
N LEU A 190 -29.43 21.61 13.56
CA LEU A 190 -30.21 22.00 14.73
C LEU A 190 -31.71 21.87 14.41
N PRO A 191 -32.56 21.44 15.35
CA PRO A 191 -33.99 21.48 15.15
C PRO A 191 -34.41 22.92 14.82
N GLY A 192 -35.21 23.08 13.76
CA GLY A 192 -35.76 24.38 13.38
C GLY A 192 -36.60 24.98 14.53
N PRO A 193 -36.83 26.30 14.53
CA PRO A 193 -37.66 26.93 15.55
C PRO A 193 -39.03 26.25 15.56
N THR A 194 -39.44 25.71 16.71
CA THR A 194 -40.84 25.36 16.91
C THR A 194 -41.62 26.67 16.86
N GLY A 195 -42.46 26.81 15.82
CA GLY A 195 -43.31 27.98 15.63
C GLY A 195 -44.22 28.26 16.85
N PRO A 196 -44.76 29.49 16.92
CA PRO A 196 -45.46 30.01 18.11
C PRO A 196 -46.69 29.20 18.52
#